data_AF-A0A842STR7-F1
#
_entry.id   AF-A0A842STR7-F1
#
_cell.length_a   1.000
_cell.length_b   1.000
_cell.length_c   1.000
_cell.angle_alpha   90.00
_cell.angle_beta   90.00
_cell.angle_gamma   90.00
#
_symmetry.space_group_name_H-M   'P 1'
#
loop_
_entity.id
_entity.type
_entity.pdbx_description
1 polymer ?
#
loop_
_entity_poly.entity_id
_entity_poly.type
_entity_poly.pdbx_seq_one_letter_code
_entity_poly.pdbx_strand_id
1 'polypeptide(L)'
;MKIKLTPELAYLVGLWRKARTSEGVGVQGNEQLLETFSTEAIEKELTTTDKLLTEEDKAYFYHSAYRKFFQCVEKEQLERFKYLNEYAANYLAGLFDAVGHVDEKGIVSLGDMSKQDQVMLLRLGFGSRRRGKRLVIERPLVFLAFIRNYVKVKKGHRVFDYIKQK
;
A
#
# COMPACT_ATOMS: atom_id res chain seq x y z
N MET A 1 -9.33 -22.88 6.47
CA MET A 1 -8.72 -22.50 5.18
C MET A 1 -7.40 -21.77 5.42
N LYS A 2 -6.30 -22.16 4.75
CA LYS A 2 -5.01 -21.45 4.86
C LYS A 2 -4.93 -20.41 3.74
N ILE A 3 -5.22 -19.15 4.08
CA ILE A 3 -5.09 -18.02 3.15
C ILE A 3 -3.62 -17.92 2.72
N LYS A 4 -3.35 -17.92 1.41
CA LYS A 4 -2.01 -17.73 0.86
C LYS A 4 -1.83 -16.27 0.46
N LEU A 5 -0.63 -15.75 0.66
CA LEU A 5 -0.29 -14.42 0.17
C LEU A 5 -0.14 -14.47 -1.36
N THR A 6 -0.85 -13.57 -2.04
CA THR A 6 -0.68 -13.27 -3.47
C THR A 6 -0.18 -11.82 -3.61
N PRO A 7 0.34 -11.40 -4.77
CA PRO A 7 0.73 -10.01 -5.00
C PRO A 7 -0.43 -9.03 -4.78
N GLU A 8 -1.65 -9.37 -5.20
CA GLU A 8 -2.84 -8.54 -5.03
C GLU A 8 -3.22 -8.38 -3.55
N LEU A 9 -3.14 -9.46 -2.78
CA LEU A 9 -3.30 -9.39 -1.33
C LEU A 9 -2.18 -8.58 -0.68
N ALA A 10 -0.96 -8.63 -1.21
CA ALA A 10 0.14 -7.80 -0.71
C ALA A 10 -0.16 -6.30 -0.89
N TYR A 11 -0.73 -5.90 -2.03
CA TYR A 11 -1.23 -4.54 -2.25
C TYR A 11 -2.25 -4.12 -1.20
N LEU A 12 -3.29 -4.94 -0.99
CA LEU A 12 -4.34 -4.67 0.01
C LEU A 12 -3.79 -4.59 1.43
N VAL A 13 -2.82 -5.43 1.81
CA VAL A 13 -2.17 -5.35 3.13
C VAL A 13 -1.35 -4.06 3.26
N GLY A 14 -0.65 -3.64 2.21
CA GLY A 14 0.09 -2.37 2.18
C GLY A 14 -0.83 -1.16 2.38
N LEU A 15 -1.94 -1.12 1.64
CA LEU A 15 -2.97 -0.08 1.74
C LEU A 15 -3.61 -0.07 3.13
N TRP A 16 -4.09 -1.24 3.58
CA TRP A 16 -4.73 -1.43 4.89
C TRP A 16 -3.83 -0.99 6.03
N ARG A 17 -2.56 -1.34 6.03
CA ARG A 17 -1.66 -1.05 7.15
C ARG A 17 -1.61 0.43 7.53
N LYS A 18 -1.71 1.33 6.56
CA LYS A 18 -1.61 2.78 6.77
C LYS A 18 -2.92 3.52 6.76
N ALA A 19 -3.97 2.91 6.20
CA ALA A 19 -5.30 3.50 6.14
C ALA A 19 -6.33 2.73 6.99
N ARG A 20 -5.96 1.73 7.81
CA ARG A 20 -6.94 0.85 8.46
C ARG A 20 -7.96 1.59 9.33
N THR A 21 -9.21 1.16 9.24
CA THR A 21 -10.25 1.48 10.23
C THR A 21 -10.10 0.59 11.48
N SER A 22 -10.78 0.97 12.56
CA SER A 22 -10.86 0.15 13.78
C SER A 22 -11.73 -1.11 13.61
N GLU A 23 -12.67 -1.05 12.68
CA GLU A 23 -13.70 -2.02 12.34
C GLU A 23 -13.24 -2.97 11.23
N GLY A 24 -13.50 -4.26 11.43
CA GLY A 24 -13.31 -5.29 10.38
C GLY A 24 -11.95 -5.28 9.68
N VAL A 25 -11.99 -5.55 8.38
CA VAL A 25 -10.93 -5.34 7.40
C VAL A 25 -11.40 -4.20 6.50
N GLY A 26 -10.72 -3.06 6.58
CA GLY A 26 -11.17 -1.85 5.88
C GLY A 26 -10.16 -0.74 5.89
N VAL A 27 -10.46 0.32 5.15
CA VAL A 27 -9.65 1.53 5.07
C VAL A 27 -10.49 2.79 5.31
N GLN A 28 -9.84 3.85 5.79
CA GLN A 28 -10.38 5.17 6.04
C GLN A 28 -9.56 6.19 5.24
N GLY A 29 -10.22 7.15 4.59
CA GLY A 29 -9.56 8.14 3.75
C GLY A 29 -10.51 8.84 2.79
N ASN A 30 -9.96 9.32 1.67
CA ASN A 30 -10.75 10.01 0.64
C ASN A 30 -11.49 9.01 -0.26
N GLU A 31 -12.50 9.51 -0.98
CA GLU A 31 -13.35 8.73 -1.89
C GLU A 31 -12.55 7.81 -2.83
N GLN A 32 -11.49 8.32 -3.44
CA GLN A 32 -10.66 7.54 -4.37
C GLN A 32 -9.99 6.33 -3.70
N LEU A 33 -9.52 6.48 -2.46
CA LEU A 33 -8.93 5.38 -1.69
C LEU A 33 -10.00 4.36 -1.26
N LEU A 34 -11.19 4.84 -0.88
CA LEU A 34 -12.32 3.99 -0.52
C LEU A 34 -12.83 3.16 -1.71
N GLU A 35 -13.01 3.79 -2.87
CA GLU A 35 -13.43 3.15 -4.11
C GLU A 35 -12.41 2.10 -4.56
N THR A 36 -11.12 2.45 -4.52
CA THR A 36 -10.04 1.53 -4.87
C THR A 36 -10.03 0.31 -3.95
N PHE A 37 -10.13 0.50 -2.63
CA PHE A 37 -10.18 -0.62 -1.69
C PHE A 37 -11.41 -1.50 -1.92
N SER A 38 -12.57 -0.89 -2.10
CA SER A 38 -13.85 -1.58 -2.30
C SER A 38 -13.81 -2.46 -3.55
N THR A 39 -13.35 -1.91 -4.67
CA THR A 39 -13.19 -2.60 -5.94
C THR A 39 -12.25 -3.80 -5.80
N GLU A 40 -11.07 -3.58 -5.23
CA GLU A 40 -10.08 -4.64 -5.03
C GLU A 40 -10.55 -5.73 -4.07
N ALA A 41 -11.26 -5.38 -3.00
CA ALA A 41 -11.79 -6.36 -2.05
C ALA A 41 -12.86 -7.27 -2.69
N ILE A 42 -13.69 -6.72 -3.58
CA ILE A 42 -14.73 -7.46 -4.30
C ILE A 42 -14.11 -8.30 -5.43
N GLU A 43 -13.27 -7.70 -6.29
CA GLU A 43 -12.65 -8.41 -7.42
C GLU A 43 -11.74 -9.57 -7.00
N LYS A 44 -11.15 -9.49 -5.80
CA LYS A 44 -10.32 -10.55 -5.23
C LYS A 44 -11.09 -11.49 -4.31
N GLU A 45 -12.42 -11.37 -4.27
CA GLU A 45 -13.33 -12.25 -3.54
C GLU A 45 -13.05 -12.30 -2.02
N LEU A 46 -12.53 -11.21 -1.43
CA LEU A 46 -12.39 -11.11 0.04
C LEU A 46 -13.75 -10.87 0.70
N THR A 47 -14.65 -10.22 -0.03
CA THR A 47 -16.02 -9.90 0.37
C THR A 47 -16.92 -9.80 -0.86
N THR A 48 -18.22 -9.71 -0.61
CA THR A 48 -19.25 -9.43 -1.60
C THR A 48 -19.82 -8.03 -1.39
N THR A 49 -20.52 -7.48 -2.39
CA THR A 49 -21.12 -6.13 -2.34
C THR A 49 -22.11 -5.96 -1.19
N ASP A 50 -22.87 -7.00 -0.85
CA ASP A 50 -23.85 -7.00 0.25
C ASP A 50 -23.19 -7.00 1.65
N LYS A 51 -21.92 -7.42 1.75
CA LYS A 51 -21.18 -7.48 3.02
C LYS A 51 -20.19 -6.33 3.19
N LEU A 52 -19.95 -5.57 2.13
CA LEU A 52 -19.11 -4.38 2.18
C LEU A 52 -19.92 -3.22 2.73
N LEU A 53 -19.45 -2.64 3.83
CA LEU A 53 -20.04 -1.47 4.47
C LEU A 53 -19.25 -0.25 4.04
N THR A 54 -19.97 0.79 3.59
CA THR A 54 -19.41 2.08 3.19
C THR A 54 -20.06 3.18 4.03
N GLU A 55 -19.21 4.05 4.57
CA GLU A 55 -19.58 5.28 5.29
C GLU A 55 -18.83 6.45 4.64
N GLU A 56 -19.07 7.68 5.09
CA GLU A 56 -18.53 8.91 4.47
C GLU A 56 -17.01 8.87 4.30
N ASP A 57 -16.27 8.35 5.27
CA ASP A 57 -14.80 8.37 5.29
C ASP A 57 -14.16 6.99 5.38
N LYS A 58 -14.93 5.90 5.33
CA LYS A 58 -14.40 4.53 5.48
C LYS A 58 -15.20 3.47 4.70
N ALA A 59 -14.48 2.41 4.33
CA ALA A 59 -15.04 1.22 3.69
C ALA A 59 -14.45 -0.03 4.34
N TYR A 60 -15.30 -0.97 4.78
CA TYR A 60 -14.86 -2.13 5.55
C TYR A 60 -15.81 -3.32 5.44
N PHE A 61 -15.32 -4.52 5.75
CA PHE A 61 -16.13 -5.73 5.88
C PHE A 61 -15.64 -6.58 7.05
N TYR A 62 -16.52 -7.42 7.60
CA TYR A 62 -16.17 -8.29 8.72
C TYR A 62 -15.70 -9.66 8.24
N HIS A 63 -14.38 -9.90 8.33
CA HIS A 63 -13.84 -11.23 8.07
C HIS A 63 -12.63 -11.52 8.99
N SER A 64 -12.87 -12.24 10.08
CA SER A 64 -11.86 -12.48 11.13
C SER A 64 -10.59 -13.18 10.63
N ALA A 65 -10.72 -14.12 9.68
CA ALA A 65 -9.57 -14.81 9.09
C ALA A 65 -8.67 -13.87 8.27
N TYR A 66 -9.24 -13.04 7.37
CA TYR A 66 -8.48 -12.04 6.63
C TYR A 66 -7.86 -11.00 7.56
N ARG A 67 -8.56 -10.55 8.61
CA ARG A 67 -7.99 -9.63 9.61
C ARG A 67 -6.73 -10.21 10.27
N LYS A 68 -6.82 -11.45 10.76
CA LYS A 68 -5.66 -12.16 11.35
C LYS A 68 -4.54 -12.37 10.32
N PHE A 69 -4.90 -12.70 9.09
CA PHE A 69 -3.94 -12.85 7.99
C PHE A 69 -3.19 -11.54 7.70
N PHE A 70 -3.89 -10.41 7.58
CA PHE A 70 -3.29 -9.09 7.34
C PHE A 70 -2.33 -8.70 8.48
N GLN A 71 -2.75 -8.92 9.72
CA GLN A 71 -1.90 -8.70 10.90
C GLN A 71 -0.65 -9.58 10.92
N CYS A 72 -0.76 -10.85 10.51
CA CYS A 72 0.37 -11.76 10.41
C CYS A 72 1.36 -11.31 9.32
N VAL A 73 0.86 -10.93 8.15
CA VAL A 73 1.69 -10.39 7.05
C VAL A 73 2.40 -9.11 7.48
N GLU A 74 1.71 -8.19 8.17
CA GLU A 74 2.31 -6.96 8.71
C GLU A 74 3.46 -7.27 9.69
N LYS A 75 3.25 -8.21 10.62
CA LYS A 75 4.28 -8.60 11.60
C LYS A 75 5.52 -9.21 10.93
N GLU A 76 5.32 -9.93 9.83
CA GLU A 76 6.38 -10.63 9.10
C GLU A 76 6.89 -9.84 7.88
N GLN A 77 6.52 -8.56 7.75
CA GLN A 77 6.78 -7.74 6.56
C GLN A 77 8.26 -7.76 6.10
N LEU A 78 9.20 -7.72 7.06
CA LEU A 78 10.64 -7.68 6.76
C LEU A 78 11.15 -8.97 6.13
N GLU A 79 10.51 -10.10 6.40
CA GLU A 79 10.88 -11.40 5.82
C GLU A 79 10.09 -11.69 4.55
N ARG A 80 8.83 -11.27 4.50
CA ARG A 80 7.94 -11.48 3.34
C ARG A 80 8.31 -10.61 2.14
N PHE A 81 8.79 -9.39 2.38
CA PHE A 81 9.05 -8.39 1.34
C PHE A 81 10.54 -8.01 1.22
N LYS A 82 11.44 -8.96 1.47
CA LYS A 82 12.90 -8.72 1.42
C LYS A 82 13.53 -8.76 0.03
N TYR A 83 12.79 -9.21 -0.99
CA TYR A 83 13.30 -9.37 -2.35
C TYR A 83 12.57 -8.43 -3.32
N LEU A 84 13.30 -7.92 -4.32
CA LEU A 84 12.74 -7.13 -5.41
C LEU A 84 11.90 -8.03 -6.34
N ASN A 85 10.63 -8.19 -5.99
CA ASN A 85 9.67 -9.00 -6.73
C ASN A 85 8.28 -8.35 -6.72
N GLU A 86 7.32 -8.99 -7.38
CA GLU A 86 5.96 -8.48 -7.51
C GLU A 86 5.24 -8.33 -6.15
N TYR A 87 5.52 -9.19 -5.18
CA TYR A 87 4.94 -9.09 -3.84
C TYR A 87 5.38 -7.81 -3.13
N ALA A 88 6.69 -7.52 -3.14
CA ALA A 88 7.23 -6.30 -2.55
C ALA A 88 6.76 -5.05 -3.31
N ALA A 89 6.70 -5.11 -4.65
CA ALA A 89 6.23 -4.01 -5.47
C ALA A 89 4.76 -3.66 -5.17
N ASN A 90 3.88 -4.65 -5.10
CA ASN A 90 2.47 -4.47 -4.76
C ASN A 90 2.30 -3.93 -3.33
N TYR A 91 3.01 -4.51 -2.35
CA TYR A 91 2.96 -4.05 -0.96
C TYR A 91 3.38 -2.57 -0.83
N LEU A 92 4.49 -2.19 -1.47
CA LEU A 92 4.96 -0.80 -1.49
C LEU A 92 4.01 0.13 -2.26
N ALA A 93 3.38 -0.34 -3.34
CA ALA A 93 2.37 0.42 -4.07
C ALA A 93 1.15 0.72 -3.20
N GLY A 94 0.64 -0.27 -2.45
CA GLY A 94 -0.46 -0.06 -1.50
C GLY A 94 -0.10 0.94 -0.39
N LEU A 95 1.12 0.84 0.17
CA LEU A 95 1.62 1.83 1.13
C LEU A 95 1.71 3.23 0.51
N PHE A 96 2.18 3.33 -0.73
CA PHE A 96 2.32 4.59 -1.45
C PHE A 96 0.95 5.20 -1.79
N ASP A 97 -0.03 4.40 -2.13
CA ASP A 97 -1.39 4.89 -2.37
C ASP A 97 -2.05 5.41 -1.08
N ALA A 98 -1.79 4.75 0.05
CA ALA A 98 -2.31 5.18 1.34
C ALA A 98 -1.65 6.47 1.86
N VAL A 99 -0.32 6.55 1.85
CA VAL A 99 0.42 7.63 2.56
C VAL A 99 1.58 8.22 1.76
N GLY A 100 1.69 7.88 0.48
CA GLY A 100 2.69 8.44 -0.42
C GLY A 100 2.36 9.87 -0.82
N HIS A 101 3.41 10.67 -0.97
CA HIS A 101 3.32 12.05 -1.43
C HIS A 101 4.45 12.35 -2.41
N VAL A 102 4.12 13.08 -3.46
CA VAL A 102 5.06 13.67 -4.41
C VAL A 102 4.82 15.17 -4.38
N ASP A 103 5.81 15.94 -3.95
CA ASP A 103 5.69 17.40 -3.94
C ASP A 103 5.99 18.01 -5.32
N GLU A 104 5.79 19.32 -5.45
CA GLU A 104 6.03 20.08 -6.69
C GLU A 104 7.47 20.01 -7.19
N LYS A 105 8.43 19.69 -6.30
CA LYS A 105 9.86 19.54 -6.62
C LYS A 105 10.22 18.09 -7.00
N GLY A 106 9.24 17.20 -7.05
CA GLY A 106 9.44 15.77 -7.34
C GLY A 106 10.00 14.97 -6.16
N ILE A 107 9.97 15.51 -4.95
CA ILE A 107 10.39 14.78 -3.75
C ILE A 107 9.31 13.75 -3.42
N VAL A 108 9.72 12.48 -3.44
CA VAL A 108 8.86 11.36 -3.08
C VAL A 108 9.04 11.02 -1.61
N SER A 109 7.95 10.93 -0.87
CA SER A 109 7.96 10.55 0.53
C SER A 109 6.80 9.65 0.94
N LEU A 110 6.99 8.90 2.03
CA LEU A 110 5.97 8.07 2.67
C LEU A 110 5.70 8.60 4.08
N GLY A 111 4.43 8.84 4.41
CA GLY A 111 3.97 9.32 5.71
C GLY A 111 3.94 8.27 6.83
N ASP A 112 4.14 8.72 8.07
CA ASP A 112 4.01 7.93 9.30
C ASP A 112 4.73 6.57 9.29
N MET A 113 5.94 6.53 8.72
CA MET A 113 6.70 5.29 8.57
C MET A 113 7.54 4.96 9.81
N SER A 114 7.57 3.69 10.18
CA SER A 114 8.34 3.13 11.29
C SER A 114 9.83 2.94 10.93
N LYS A 115 10.67 2.56 11.90
CA LYS A 115 12.06 2.16 11.63
C LYS A 115 12.13 0.89 10.79
N GLN A 116 11.20 -0.06 11.00
CA GLN A 116 11.13 -1.29 10.20
C GLN A 116 10.87 -0.99 8.72
N ASP A 117 10.03 0.01 8.44
CA ASP A 117 9.76 0.45 7.05
C ASP A 117 11.02 0.95 6.35
N GLN A 118 11.82 1.73 7.08
CA GLN A 118 13.10 2.22 6.56
C GLN A 118 14.07 1.07 6.28
N VAL A 119 14.12 0.06 7.17
CA VAL A 119 14.93 -1.15 6.97
C VAL A 119 14.45 -1.95 5.76
N MET A 120 13.13 -2.10 5.58
CA MET A 120 12.56 -2.79 4.42
C MET A 120 12.95 -2.10 3.11
N LEU A 121 12.78 -0.78 3.04
CA LEU A 121 13.19 0.01 1.87
C LEU A 121 14.68 -0.15 1.59
N LEU A 122 15.53 -0.08 2.62
CA LEU A 122 16.97 -0.27 2.49
C LEU A 122 17.32 -1.68 1.96
N ARG A 123 16.69 -2.74 2.47
CA ARG A 123 16.89 -4.13 1.99
C ARG A 123 16.53 -4.27 0.52
N LEU A 124 15.53 -3.53 0.05
CA LEU A 124 15.11 -3.48 -1.35
C LEU A 124 15.96 -2.52 -2.20
N GLY A 125 17.00 -1.89 -1.64
CA GLY A 125 17.87 -0.96 -2.36
C GLY A 125 17.30 0.46 -2.50
N PHE A 126 16.19 0.77 -1.83
CA PHE A 126 15.60 2.11 -1.79
C PHE A 126 16.13 2.88 -0.57
N GLY A 127 17.24 3.59 -0.76
CA GLY A 127 17.75 4.54 0.23
C GLY A 127 16.67 5.56 0.62
N SER A 128 16.57 5.85 1.93
CA SER A 128 15.60 6.83 2.43
C SER A 128 16.11 7.56 3.67
N ARG A 129 15.76 8.84 3.75
CA ARG A 129 16.10 9.73 4.87
C ARG A 129 14.85 10.09 5.66
N ARG A 130 14.92 9.96 6.99
CA ARG A 130 13.83 10.38 7.88
C ARG A 130 13.78 11.91 7.99
N ARG A 131 12.60 12.48 7.80
CA ARG A 131 12.29 13.90 8.06
C ARG A 131 10.97 13.97 8.84
N GLY A 132 11.07 14.17 10.15
CA GLY A 132 9.92 14.07 11.06
C GLY A 132 9.29 12.68 10.99
N LYS A 133 7.98 12.63 10.73
CA LYS A 133 7.23 11.38 10.57
C LYS A 133 7.33 10.76 9.17
N ARG A 134 8.00 11.41 8.22
CA ARG A 134 8.11 10.97 6.82
C ARG A 134 9.44 10.28 6.53
N LEU A 135 9.42 9.31 5.62
CA LEU A 135 10.62 8.82 4.93
C LEU A 135 10.67 9.42 3.53
N VAL A 136 11.72 10.19 3.25
CA VAL A 136 12.00 10.75 1.92
C VAL A 136 12.85 9.76 1.15
N ILE A 137 12.41 9.39 -0.05
CA ILE A 137 13.09 8.44 -0.92
C ILE A 137 14.24 9.14 -1.65
N GLU A 138 15.45 8.61 -1.56
CA GLU A 138 16.66 9.23 -2.12
C GLU A 138 16.74 9.08 -3.64
N ARG A 139 16.25 7.95 -4.18
CA ARG A 139 16.19 7.66 -5.61
C ARG A 139 14.72 7.53 -6.06
N PRO A 140 13.97 8.65 -6.14
CA PRO A 140 12.53 8.64 -6.37
C PRO A 140 12.13 7.94 -7.67
N LEU A 141 12.85 8.17 -8.77
CA LEU A 141 12.54 7.56 -10.06
C LEU A 141 12.65 6.03 -10.04
N VAL A 142 13.67 5.49 -9.37
CA VAL A 142 13.87 4.03 -9.27
C VAL A 142 12.75 3.40 -8.44
N PHE A 143 12.41 4.02 -7.31
CA PHE A 143 11.30 3.57 -6.47
C PHE A 143 9.95 3.63 -7.20
N LEU A 144 9.64 4.76 -7.83
CA LEU A 144 8.39 4.92 -8.55
C LEU A 144 8.31 3.98 -9.75
N ALA A 145 9.40 3.77 -10.50
CA ALA A 145 9.44 2.79 -11.59
C ALA A 145 9.18 1.36 -11.09
N PHE A 146 9.66 1.01 -9.90
CA PHE A 146 9.44 -0.31 -9.31
C PHE A 146 7.96 -0.56 -8.96
N ILE A 147 7.25 0.46 -8.47
CA ILE A 147 5.84 0.32 -8.05
C ILE A 147 4.82 0.71 -9.14
N ARG A 148 5.25 1.32 -10.25
CA ARG A 148 4.37 2.01 -11.22
C ARG A 148 3.19 1.19 -11.73
N ASN A 149 3.39 -0.11 -11.94
CA ASN A 149 2.39 -1.00 -12.52
C ASN A 149 1.33 -1.44 -11.49
N TYR A 150 1.55 -1.15 -10.21
CA TYR A 150 0.73 -1.63 -9.09
C TYR A 150 0.06 -0.50 -8.31
N VAL A 151 0.42 0.76 -8.58
CA VAL A 151 -0.24 1.95 -8.03
C VAL A 151 -1.61 2.11 -8.68
N LYS A 152 -2.65 2.27 -7.87
CA LYS A 152 -4.06 2.34 -8.31
C LYS A 152 -4.69 3.68 -7.97
N VAL A 153 -4.50 4.19 -6.74
CA VAL A 153 -5.05 5.49 -6.34
C VAL A 153 -4.33 6.63 -7.07
N LYS A 154 -3.00 6.60 -7.14
CA LYS A 154 -2.23 7.70 -7.76
C LYS A 154 -1.85 7.47 -9.22
N LYS A 155 -2.52 6.55 -9.92
CA LYS A 155 -2.16 6.11 -11.28
C LYS A 155 -2.12 7.25 -12.32
N GLY A 156 -3.02 8.24 -12.19
CA GLY A 156 -3.09 9.41 -13.06
C GLY A 156 -2.18 10.57 -12.66
N HIS A 157 -1.33 10.41 -11.63
CA HIS A 157 -0.42 11.46 -11.21
C HIS A 157 0.68 11.67 -12.28
N ARG A 158 0.89 12.93 -12.68
CA ARG A 158 1.83 13.32 -13.76
C ARG A 158 3.23 12.71 -13.63
N VAL A 159 3.68 12.45 -12.41
CA VAL A 159 4.98 11.79 -12.13
C VAL A 159 5.13 10.44 -12.84
N PHE A 160 4.04 9.68 -13.00
CA PHE A 160 4.08 8.37 -13.65
C PHE A 160 4.12 8.48 -15.18
N ASP A 161 3.68 9.60 -15.76
CA ASP A 161 3.81 9.86 -17.19
C ASP A 161 5.27 10.11 -17.57
N TYR A 162 6.01 10.85 -16.74
CA TYR A 162 7.45 11.07 -16.92
C TYR A 162 8.27 9.77 -16.83
N ILE A 163 7.81 8.80 -16.06
CA ILE A 163 8.48 7.49 -15.91
C ILE A 163 8.22 6.57 -17.10
N LYS A 164 7.14 6.77 -17.87
CA LYS A 164 6.88 5.98 -19.10
C LYS A 164 7.79 6.37 -20.26
N GLN A 165 8.30 7.61 -20.26
CA GLN A 165 9.08 8.19 -21.36
C GLN A 165 10.58 7.92 -21.25
N LYS A 166 11.05 7.30 -20.17
CA LYS A 166 12.45 6.95 -19.91
C LYS A 166 12.60 5.44 -19.73
#